data_AF-A0A378JKA4-F1
#
_entry.id   AF-A0A378JKA4-F1
#
_cell.length_a   1.000
_cell.length_b   1.000
_cell.length_c   1.000
_cell.angle_alpha   90.00
_cell.angle_beta   90.00
_cell.angle_gamma   90.00
#
_symmetry.space_group_name_H-M   'P 1'
#
loop_
_entity.id
_entity.type
_entity.pdbx_description
1 polymer ?
#
loop_
_entity_poly.entity_id
_entity_poly.type
_entity_poly.pdbx_seq_one_letter_code
_entity_poly.pdbx_strand_id
1 'polypeptide(L)'
;MNYVRDSIHIILPLISIFLLILGIRYKYKNYVILALWVTVISIALHYHLAGGEILGYYFDYIQAFIYSINLLTLLACILYLIFYFGSETRAFRYISSLLGAISIIGIGLLLINLWINASFIENRMPGTPILQVAAFKKLDYCSYRYVFYKISQDGTLKFMCPNYYGLIPAVGVLTSAPDFILRQLPPNLQKKFQSANLIKHHPQITV
;
A
#
# COMPACT_ATOMS: atom_id res chain seq x y z
N MET A 1 -0.21 3.86 -22.96
CA MET A 1 0.83 3.35 -22.04
C MET A 1 2.17 3.93 -22.50
N ASN A 2 2.80 4.75 -21.67
CA ASN A 2 4.12 5.30 -21.98
C ASN A 2 5.16 4.32 -21.45
N TYR A 3 5.67 3.44 -22.31
CA TYR A 3 6.66 2.41 -21.98
C TYR A 3 7.86 2.94 -21.17
N VAL A 4 8.25 4.20 -21.40
CA VAL A 4 9.33 4.87 -20.67
C VAL A 4 8.96 5.11 -19.20
N ARG A 5 7.71 5.54 -18.93
CA ARG A 5 7.20 5.77 -17.57
C ARG A 5 7.18 4.44 -16.81
N ASP A 6 6.56 3.41 -17.39
CA ASP A 6 6.43 2.08 -16.77
C ASP A 6 7.81 1.45 -16.46
N SER A 7 8.82 1.70 -17.30
CA SER A 7 10.18 1.22 -17.10
C SER A 7 10.93 1.93 -15.97
N ILE A 8 10.76 3.25 -15.81
CA ILE A 8 11.47 4.05 -14.78
C ILE A 8 11.16 3.56 -13.36
N HIS A 9 9.93 3.09 -13.13
CA HIS A 9 9.49 2.65 -11.80
C HIS A 9 10.10 1.32 -11.36
N ILE A 10 10.55 0.52 -12.31
CA ILE A 10 11.29 -0.73 -12.07
C ILE A 10 12.79 -0.44 -12.01
N ILE A 11 13.30 0.37 -12.93
CA ILE A 11 14.74 0.62 -13.07
C ILE A 11 15.31 1.36 -11.86
N LEU A 12 14.63 2.39 -11.34
CA LEU A 12 15.16 3.19 -10.23
C LEU A 12 15.37 2.37 -8.93
N PRO A 13 14.40 1.55 -8.47
CA PRO A 13 14.62 0.64 -7.35
C PRO A 13 15.75 -0.37 -7.57
N LEU A 14 15.93 -0.86 -8.81
CA LEU A 14 17.04 -1.78 -9.12
C LEU A 14 18.40 -1.08 -9.05
N ILE A 15 18.48 0.14 -9.59
CA ILE A 15 19.68 0.97 -9.49
C ILE A 15 20.01 1.28 -8.02
N SER A 16 19.01 1.61 -7.20
CA SER A 16 19.26 1.91 -5.79
C SER A 16 19.78 0.71 -5.01
N ILE A 17 19.22 -0.49 -5.24
CA ILE A 17 19.78 -1.74 -4.67
C ILE A 17 21.21 -1.95 -5.12
N PHE A 18 21.48 -1.81 -6.42
CA PHE A 18 22.82 -2.01 -6.97
C PHE A 18 23.84 -1.07 -6.33
N LEU A 19 23.50 0.22 -6.23
CA LEU A 19 24.33 1.23 -5.56
C LEU A 19 24.52 0.93 -4.07
N LEU A 20 23.48 0.47 -3.37
CA LEU A 20 23.57 0.07 -1.97
C LEU A 20 24.53 -1.11 -1.79
N ILE A 21 24.41 -2.15 -2.62
CA ILE A 21 25.29 -3.33 -2.60
C ILE A 21 26.74 -2.91 -2.84
N LEU A 22 26.99 -2.07 -3.85
CA LEU A 22 28.34 -1.55 -4.11
C LEU A 22 28.87 -0.73 -2.93
N GLY A 23 28.04 0.16 -2.37
CA GLY A 23 28.40 1.01 -1.24
C GLY A 23 28.77 0.22 0.01
N ILE A 24 28.00 -0.83 0.34
CA ILE A 24 28.28 -1.72 1.47
C ILE A 24 29.53 -2.57 1.19
N ARG A 25 29.60 -3.23 0.02
CA ARG A 25 30.69 -4.16 -0.33
C ARG A 25 32.05 -3.48 -0.35
N TYR A 26 32.14 -2.29 -0.94
CA TYR A 26 33.38 -1.53 -1.06
C TYR A 26 33.57 -0.48 0.05
N LYS A 27 32.65 -0.43 1.04
CA LYS A 27 32.65 0.54 2.14
C LYS A 27 32.66 2.01 1.69
N TYR A 28 32.12 2.29 0.50
CA TYR A 28 32.05 3.64 -0.04
C TYR A 28 30.73 4.31 0.33
N LYS A 29 30.77 5.17 1.35
CA LYS A 29 29.59 5.90 1.86
C LYS A 29 28.85 6.73 0.80
N ASN A 30 29.58 7.28 -0.18
CA ASN A 30 28.98 8.11 -1.22
C ASN A 30 28.01 7.33 -2.10
N TYR A 31 28.27 6.02 -2.34
CA TYR A 31 27.33 5.15 -3.05
C TYR A 31 26.08 4.87 -2.22
N VAL A 32 26.20 4.72 -0.90
CA VAL A 32 25.04 4.57 0.00
C VAL A 32 24.19 5.85 0.05
N ILE A 33 24.83 7.02 0.10
CA ILE A 33 24.14 8.32 0.04
C ILE A 33 23.45 8.48 -1.32
N LEU A 34 24.10 8.09 -2.42
CA LEU A 34 23.48 8.13 -3.74
C LEU A 34 22.29 7.17 -3.83
N ALA A 35 22.43 5.94 -3.31
CA ALA A 35 21.33 4.98 -3.22
C ALA A 35 20.14 5.56 -2.44
N LEU A 36 20.40 6.20 -1.29
CA LEU A 36 19.38 6.88 -0.50
C LEU A 36 18.61 7.91 -1.34
N TRP A 37 19.31 8.81 -2.03
CA TRP A 37 18.66 9.80 -2.90
C TRP A 37 17.84 9.16 -4.02
N VAL A 38 18.37 8.13 -4.67
CA VAL A 38 17.65 7.39 -5.73
C VAL A 38 16.37 6.74 -5.17
N THR A 39 16.42 6.13 -3.97
CA THR A 39 15.22 5.56 -3.34
C THR A 39 14.15 6.61 -3.05
N VAL A 40 14.54 7.77 -2.50
CA VAL A 40 13.61 8.88 -2.19
C VAL A 40 12.95 9.42 -3.45
N ILE A 41 13.73 9.64 -4.52
CA ILE A 41 13.18 10.07 -5.82
C ILE A 41 12.22 9.02 -6.37
N SER A 42 12.59 7.74 -6.29
CA SER A 42 11.74 6.64 -6.75
C SER A 42 10.41 6.58 -5.98
N ILE A 43 10.42 6.75 -4.65
CA ILE A 43 9.20 6.83 -3.82
C ILE A 43 8.32 7.99 -4.26
N ALA A 44 8.90 9.19 -4.43
CA ALA A 44 8.16 10.38 -4.83
C ALA A 44 7.50 10.20 -6.21
N LEU A 45 8.21 9.55 -7.15
CA LEU A 45 7.66 9.21 -8.45
C LEU A 45 6.49 8.23 -8.31
N HIS A 46 6.68 7.10 -7.63
CA HIS A 46 5.61 6.11 -7.39
C HIS A 46 4.36 6.74 -6.76
N TYR A 47 4.53 7.63 -5.79
CA TYR A 47 3.41 8.38 -5.19
C TYR A 47 2.66 9.26 -6.21
N HIS A 48 3.40 9.97 -7.07
CA HIS A 48 2.78 10.81 -8.09
C HIS A 48 2.02 9.99 -9.14
N LEU A 49 2.54 8.83 -9.53
CA LEU A 49 1.83 7.92 -10.46
C LEU A 49 0.54 7.38 -9.90
N ALA A 50 0.54 7.06 -8.61
CA ALA A 50 -0.60 6.53 -7.92
C ALA A 50 -1.67 7.63 -7.67
N GLY A 51 -1.54 8.80 -8.31
CA GLY A 51 -2.54 9.88 -8.25
C GLY A 51 -2.46 10.70 -6.97
N GLY A 52 -1.33 10.65 -6.25
CA GLY A 52 -1.23 11.21 -4.91
C GLY A 52 -1.90 10.32 -3.85
N GLU A 53 -2.24 9.09 -4.20
CA GLU A 53 -2.70 8.08 -3.24
C GLU A 53 -1.61 7.03 -3.09
N ILE A 54 -1.05 6.87 -1.89
CA ILE A 54 -0.08 5.78 -1.62
C ILE A 54 -0.76 4.40 -1.76
N LEU A 55 -2.09 4.35 -1.94
CA LEU A 55 -2.96 3.19 -1.70
C LEU A 55 -4.10 3.05 -2.73
N GLY A 56 -3.98 3.69 -3.90
CA GLY A 56 -4.99 3.64 -4.96
C GLY A 56 -4.95 2.35 -5.80
N TYR A 57 -5.76 2.27 -6.86
CA TYR A 57 -5.86 1.14 -7.81
C TYR A 57 -4.51 0.71 -8.47
N TYR A 58 -3.46 1.50 -8.30
CA TYR A 58 -2.13 1.30 -8.85
C TYR A 58 -1.36 0.10 -8.25
N PHE A 59 -1.67 -0.32 -7.02
CA PHE A 59 -0.90 -1.36 -6.33
C PHE A 59 -1.45 -2.76 -6.58
N ASP A 60 -1.14 -3.35 -7.74
CA ASP A 60 -1.19 -4.80 -7.90
C ASP A 60 0.00 -5.47 -7.16
N TYR A 61 0.09 -6.81 -7.20
CA TYR A 61 1.18 -7.52 -6.54
C TYR A 61 2.57 -7.15 -7.07
N ILE A 62 2.70 -6.84 -8.36
CA ILE A 62 3.98 -6.50 -8.98
C ILE A 62 4.45 -5.13 -8.49
N GLN A 63 3.57 -4.13 -8.53
CA GLN A 63 3.87 -2.78 -8.05
C GLN A 63 4.13 -2.76 -6.55
N ALA A 64 3.35 -3.51 -5.77
CA ALA A 64 3.58 -3.66 -4.34
C ALA A 64 4.94 -4.31 -4.03
N PHE A 65 5.36 -5.30 -4.82
CA PHE A 65 6.67 -5.93 -4.68
C PHE A 65 7.81 -4.96 -4.98
N ILE A 66 7.74 -4.24 -6.10
CA ILE A 66 8.75 -3.23 -6.49
C ILE A 66 8.85 -2.12 -5.44
N TYR A 67 7.70 -1.63 -4.96
CA TYR A 67 7.67 -0.59 -3.93
C TYR A 67 8.21 -1.09 -2.59
N SER A 68 7.93 -2.35 -2.22
CA SER A 68 8.50 -3.01 -1.03
C SER A 68 10.02 -3.06 -1.09
N ILE A 69 10.57 -3.46 -2.23
CA ILE A 69 12.02 -3.46 -2.47
C ILE A 69 12.62 -2.06 -2.24
N ASN A 70 11.96 -1.03 -2.78
CA ASN A 70 12.44 0.33 -2.66
C ASN A 70 12.41 0.83 -1.20
N LEU A 71 11.33 0.53 -0.46
CA LEU A 71 11.22 0.85 0.97
C LEU A 71 12.27 0.13 1.82
N LEU A 72 12.52 -1.16 1.57
CA LEU A 72 13.54 -1.91 2.29
C LEU A 72 14.95 -1.40 1.98
N THR A 73 15.21 -0.99 0.74
CA THR A 73 16.47 -0.37 0.33
C THR A 73 16.67 0.97 1.05
N LEU A 74 15.62 1.79 1.15
CA LEU A 74 15.63 3.04 1.91
C LEU A 74 15.94 2.77 3.39
N LEU A 75 15.28 1.80 4.01
CA LEU A 75 15.52 1.41 5.40
C LEU A 75 16.98 1.02 5.61
N ALA A 76 17.52 0.15 4.74
CA ALA A 76 18.90 -0.30 4.82
C ALA A 76 19.90 0.86 4.67
N CYS A 77 19.64 1.81 3.76
CA CYS A 77 20.46 3.03 3.62
C CYS A 77 20.44 3.86 4.90
N ILE A 78 19.25 4.12 5.48
CA ILE A 78 19.10 4.91 6.70
C ILE A 78 19.84 4.24 7.86
N LEU A 79 19.63 2.94 8.07
CA LEU A 79 20.29 2.19 9.14
C LEU A 79 21.81 2.20 8.96
N TYR A 80 22.31 1.92 7.74
CA TYR A 80 23.74 1.96 7.46
C TYR A 80 24.34 3.33 7.79
N LEU A 81 23.70 4.42 7.37
CA LEU A 81 24.20 5.77 7.63
C LEU A 81 24.13 6.16 9.12
N ILE A 82 23.09 5.72 9.84
CA ILE A 82 23.00 5.88 11.30
C ILE A 82 24.16 5.18 12.00
N PHE A 83 24.46 3.94 11.63
CA PHE A 83 25.58 3.20 12.21
C PHE A 83 26.93 3.80 11.81
N TYR A 84 27.08 4.22 10.55
CA TYR A 84 28.33 4.78 10.04
C TYR A 84 28.67 6.14 10.66
N PHE A 85 27.68 7.03 10.80
CA PHE A 85 27.85 8.36 11.39
C PHE A 85 27.63 8.39 12.90
N GLY A 86 27.43 7.24 13.55
CA GLY A 86 27.24 7.15 14.99
C GLY A 86 28.32 7.90 15.76
N SER A 87 27.96 9.06 16.31
CA SER A 87 28.85 9.85 17.18
C SER A 87 28.90 9.24 18.58
N GLU A 88 30.06 9.36 19.24
CA GLU A 88 30.23 8.96 20.64
C GLU A 88 29.44 9.83 21.62
N THR A 89 28.97 11.00 21.18
CA THR A 89 28.18 11.89 22.02
C THR A 89 26.83 11.27 22.37
N ARG A 90 26.47 11.27 23.66
CA ARG A 90 25.23 10.64 24.16
C ARG A 90 23.98 11.16 23.44
N ALA A 91 23.91 12.48 23.20
CA ALA A 91 22.77 13.10 22.54
C ALA A 91 22.57 12.58 21.11
N PHE A 92 23.63 12.51 20.32
CA PHE A 92 23.55 12.01 18.95
C PHE A 92 23.14 10.54 18.91
N ARG A 93 23.65 9.72 19.83
CA ARG A 93 23.26 8.31 19.95
C ARG A 93 21.76 8.13 20.24
N TYR A 94 21.18 8.95 21.11
CA TYR A 94 19.74 8.87 21.39
C TYR A 94 18.91 9.31 20.18
N ILE A 95 19.29 10.41 19.52
CA ILE A 95 18.59 10.90 18.32
C ILE A 95 18.66 9.88 17.19
N SER A 96 19.85 9.33 16.92
CA SER A 96 20.03 8.35 15.85
C SER A 96 19.27 7.05 16.13
N SER A 97 19.23 6.60 17.38
CA SER A 97 18.44 5.43 17.80
C SER A 97 16.93 5.68 17.64
N LEU A 98 16.46 6.87 18.02
CA LEU A 98 15.06 7.26 17.83
C LEU A 98 14.67 7.30 16.35
N LEU A 99 15.51 7.91 15.50
CA LEU A 99 15.29 7.95 14.05
C LEU A 99 15.29 6.55 13.43
N GLY A 100 16.18 5.67 13.88
CA GLY A 100 16.20 4.27 13.46
C GLY A 100 14.91 3.55 13.83
N ALA A 101 14.45 3.68 15.09
CA ALA A 101 13.20 3.06 15.56
C ALA A 101 11.97 3.58 14.77
N ILE A 102 11.86 4.90 14.58
CA ILE A 102 10.78 5.51 13.80
C ILE A 102 10.80 5.01 12.36
N SER A 103 11.99 4.89 11.75
CA SER A 103 12.14 4.42 10.37
C SER A 103 11.73 2.96 10.21
N ILE A 104 12.12 2.09 11.15
CA ILE A 104 11.71 0.66 11.17
C ILE A 104 10.19 0.54 11.31
N ILE A 105 9.60 1.22 12.31
CA ILE A 105 8.16 1.16 12.56
C ILE A 105 7.38 1.75 11.38
N GLY A 106 7.80 2.93 10.90
CA GLY A 106 7.14 3.61 9.78
C GLY A 106 7.15 2.78 8.51
N ILE A 107 8.29 2.20 8.14
CA ILE A 107 8.41 1.34 6.96
C ILE A 107 7.64 0.03 7.16
N GLY A 108 7.66 -0.56 8.37
CA GLY A 108 6.84 -1.74 8.69
C GLY A 108 5.34 -1.49 8.49
N LEU A 109 4.82 -0.37 9.00
CA LEU A 109 3.42 0.01 8.80
C LEU A 109 3.09 0.24 7.32
N LEU A 110 3.96 0.92 6.59
CA LEU A 110 3.78 1.14 5.15
C LEU A 110 3.74 -0.19 4.37
N LEU A 111 4.62 -1.15 4.69
CA LEU A 111 4.64 -2.46 4.06
C LEU A 111 3.35 -3.25 4.34
N ILE A 112 2.89 -3.29 5.59
CA ILE A 112 1.63 -3.96 5.96
C ILE A 112 0.47 -3.37 5.14
N ASN A 113 0.38 -2.05 5.11
CA ASN A 113 -0.67 -1.35 4.38
C ASN A 113 -0.63 -1.66 2.88
N LEU A 114 0.55 -1.52 2.27
CA LEU A 114 0.79 -1.80 0.87
C LEU A 114 0.31 -3.19 0.47
N TRP A 115 0.63 -4.21 1.27
CA TRP A 115 0.26 -5.59 1.00
C TRP A 115 -1.23 -5.89 1.24
N ILE A 116 -1.86 -5.26 2.24
CA ILE A 116 -3.32 -5.36 2.42
C ILE A 116 -4.03 -4.77 1.20
N ASN A 117 -3.60 -3.60 0.71
CA ASN A 117 -4.18 -2.99 -0.49
C ASN A 117 -3.94 -3.85 -1.73
N ALA A 118 -2.72 -4.36 -1.93
CA ALA A 118 -2.41 -5.20 -3.09
C ALA A 118 -3.25 -6.47 -3.11
N SER A 119 -3.39 -7.14 -1.96
CA SER A 119 -4.29 -8.28 -1.81
C SER A 119 -5.75 -7.91 -2.04
N PHE A 120 -6.16 -6.71 -1.61
CA PHE A 120 -7.50 -6.22 -1.89
C PHE A 120 -7.71 -5.95 -3.39
N ILE A 121 -6.77 -5.32 -4.08
CA ILE A 121 -6.93 -4.94 -5.49
C ILE A 121 -6.84 -6.15 -6.42
N GLU A 122 -5.90 -7.06 -6.18
CA GLU A 122 -5.62 -8.19 -7.06
C GLU A 122 -6.65 -9.31 -6.92
N ASN A 123 -7.07 -9.63 -5.69
CA ASN A 123 -8.05 -10.70 -5.42
C ASN A 123 -9.50 -10.27 -5.72
N ARG A 124 -9.71 -9.48 -6.78
CA ARG A 124 -11.02 -9.12 -7.30
C ARG A 124 -11.46 -10.14 -8.35
N MET A 125 -12.76 -10.28 -8.53
CA MET A 125 -13.31 -11.10 -9.61
C MET A 125 -12.97 -10.44 -10.97
N PRO A 126 -12.41 -11.18 -11.94
CA PRO A 126 -12.11 -10.65 -13.26
C PRO A 126 -13.35 -10.00 -13.92
N GLY A 127 -13.16 -8.83 -14.53
CA GLY A 127 -14.26 -8.09 -15.17
C GLY A 127 -15.19 -7.34 -14.20
N THR A 128 -14.87 -7.27 -12.90
CA THR A 128 -15.61 -6.44 -11.93
C THR A 128 -14.81 -5.20 -11.53
N PRO A 129 -15.46 -4.03 -11.35
CA PRO A 129 -14.79 -2.82 -10.94
C PRO A 129 -14.51 -2.81 -9.42
N ILE A 130 -13.52 -2.03 -9.00
CA ILE A 130 -13.37 -1.59 -7.61
C ILE A 130 -14.12 -0.27 -7.49
N LEU A 131 -15.05 -0.19 -6.53
CA LEU A 131 -15.90 0.97 -6.34
C LEU A 131 -15.42 1.77 -5.14
N GLN A 132 -15.03 3.03 -5.35
CA GLN A 132 -14.77 3.97 -4.28
C GLN A 132 -16.03 4.80 -4.05
N VAL A 133 -16.60 4.70 -2.85
CA VAL A 133 -17.86 5.39 -2.52
C VAL A 133 -17.64 6.32 -1.34
N ALA A 134 -18.02 7.58 -1.55
CA ALA A 134 -18.08 8.59 -0.51
C ALA A 134 -19.48 8.61 0.10
N ALA A 135 -19.59 8.32 1.39
CA ALA A 135 -20.82 8.39 2.15
C ALA A 135 -20.93 9.74 2.86
N PHE A 136 -22.09 10.40 2.72
CA PHE A 136 -22.39 11.66 3.41
C PHE A 136 -22.42 11.49 4.94
N LYS A 137 -22.92 10.34 5.40
CA LYS A 137 -22.92 9.90 6.81
C LYS A 137 -21.94 8.74 6.97
N LYS A 138 -21.26 8.69 8.12
CA LYS A 138 -20.40 7.54 8.46
C LYS A 138 -21.20 6.25 8.46
N LEU A 139 -20.60 5.18 7.97
CA LEU A 139 -21.17 3.84 7.94
C LEU A 139 -20.89 3.16 9.29
N ASP A 140 -21.80 2.28 9.74
CA ASP A 140 -21.66 1.65 11.06
C ASP A 140 -20.41 0.77 11.18
N TYR A 141 -19.92 0.25 10.05
CA TYR A 141 -18.73 -0.60 9.95
C TYR A 141 -17.49 0.15 9.43
N CYS A 142 -17.59 1.45 9.14
CA CYS A 142 -16.45 2.25 8.71
C CYS A 142 -16.48 3.66 9.28
N SER A 143 -15.47 4.00 10.06
CA SER A 143 -15.32 5.32 10.70
C SER A 143 -15.00 6.43 9.70
N TYR A 144 -14.57 6.08 8.50
CA TYR A 144 -14.22 6.97 7.40
C TYR A 144 -15.38 7.15 6.43
N ARG A 145 -15.42 8.31 5.75
CA ARG A 145 -16.49 8.60 4.77
C ARG A 145 -16.26 7.93 3.43
N TYR A 146 -15.04 7.48 3.15
CA TYR A 146 -14.71 6.80 1.91
C TYR A 146 -14.52 5.32 2.17
N VAL A 147 -15.17 4.48 1.37
CA VAL A 147 -15.04 3.01 1.45
C VAL A 147 -14.83 2.46 0.05
N PHE A 148 -13.90 1.52 -0.06
CA PHE A 148 -13.67 0.77 -1.28
C PHE A 148 -14.43 -0.54 -1.22
N TYR A 149 -15.10 -0.92 -2.31
CA TYR A 149 -15.80 -2.19 -2.44
C TYR A 149 -15.28 -2.96 -3.64
N LYS A 150 -15.26 -4.29 -3.51
CA LYS A 150 -14.96 -5.20 -4.61
C LYS A 150 -15.82 -6.45 -4.52
N ILE A 151 -16.02 -7.11 -5.65
CA ILE A 151 -16.39 -8.52 -5.66
C ILE A 151 -15.10 -9.33 -5.63
N SER A 152 -14.96 -10.22 -4.66
CA SER A 152 -13.80 -11.12 -4.56
C SER A 152 -13.98 -12.33 -5.46
N GLN A 153 -12.91 -13.10 -5.69
CA GLN A 153 -12.93 -14.26 -6.61
C GLN A 153 -13.94 -15.35 -6.18
N ASP A 154 -14.21 -15.46 -4.88
CA ASP A 154 -15.26 -16.30 -4.29
C ASP A 154 -16.70 -15.80 -4.58
N GLY A 155 -16.83 -14.65 -5.24
CA GLY A 155 -18.09 -14.00 -5.54
C GLY A 155 -18.74 -13.30 -4.33
N THR A 156 -17.99 -13.09 -3.24
CA THR A 156 -18.46 -12.32 -2.07
C THR A 156 -18.17 -10.83 -2.25
N LEU A 157 -19.02 -9.98 -1.66
CA LEU A 157 -18.79 -8.55 -1.62
C LEU A 157 -17.86 -8.21 -0.46
N LYS A 158 -16.66 -7.68 -0.74
CA LYS A 158 -15.70 -7.24 0.28
C LYS A 158 -15.60 -5.72 0.28
N PHE A 159 -15.35 -5.17 1.45
CA PHE A 159 -15.05 -3.74 1.62
C PHE A 159 -13.68 -3.53 2.25
N MET A 160 -13.11 -2.37 1.98
CA MET A 160 -11.90 -1.88 2.61
C MET A 160 -12.17 -0.46 3.11
N CYS A 161 -12.05 -0.30 4.42
CA CYS A 161 -12.23 0.97 5.13
C CYS A 161 -10.85 1.55 5.48
N PRO A 162 -10.48 2.71 4.91
CA PRO A 162 -9.29 3.43 5.33
C PRO A 162 -9.40 3.84 6.81
N ASN A 163 -8.30 3.76 7.55
CA ASN A 163 -8.23 4.35 8.88
C ASN A 163 -8.04 5.88 8.77
N TYR A 164 -8.38 6.64 9.81
CA TYR A 164 -8.21 8.09 9.92
C TYR A 164 -6.78 8.54 9.57
N TYR A 165 -5.77 7.78 9.98
CA TYR A 165 -4.36 8.05 9.70
C TYR A 165 -3.88 7.48 8.36
N GLY A 166 -4.73 6.74 7.63
CA GLY A 166 -4.36 6.07 6.39
C GLY A 166 -3.28 4.99 6.56
N LEU A 167 -3.05 4.50 7.77
CA LEU A 167 -1.90 3.64 8.11
C LEU A 167 -2.14 2.15 7.91
N ILE A 168 -3.30 1.61 8.30
CA ILE A 168 -3.69 0.21 8.08
C ILE A 168 -5.18 0.21 7.79
N PRO A 169 -5.63 -0.22 6.60
CA PRO A 169 -7.05 -0.30 6.29
C PRO A 169 -7.65 -1.56 6.90
N ALA A 170 -8.92 -1.47 7.30
CA ALA A 170 -9.70 -2.63 7.74
C ALA A 170 -10.40 -3.25 6.53
N VAL A 171 -10.30 -4.57 6.37
CA VAL A 171 -10.96 -5.31 5.30
C VAL A 171 -12.04 -6.22 5.89
N GLY A 172 -13.23 -6.23 5.30
CA GLY A 172 -14.33 -7.06 5.76
C GLY A 172 -15.22 -7.56 4.63
N VAL A 173 -16.20 -8.39 4.99
CA VAL A 173 -17.18 -8.96 4.06
C VAL A 173 -18.55 -8.36 4.34
N LEU A 174 -19.26 -7.98 3.28
CA LEU A 174 -20.67 -7.61 3.34
C LEU A 174 -21.53 -8.80 2.93
N THR A 175 -22.43 -9.16 3.83
CA THR A 175 -23.47 -10.18 3.65
C THR A 175 -24.57 -9.73 2.68
N SER A 176 -24.84 -8.43 2.60
CA SER A 176 -25.82 -7.82 1.70
C SER A 176 -25.19 -6.72 0.86
N ALA A 177 -25.46 -6.72 -0.44
CA ALA A 177 -24.97 -5.70 -1.35
C ALA A 177 -25.89 -4.46 -1.32
N PRO A 178 -25.36 -3.25 -1.03
CA PRO A 178 -26.12 -2.01 -1.16
C PRO A 178 -26.64 -1.80 -2.60
N ASP A 179 -27.82 -1.20 -2.73
CA ASP A 179 -28.48 -1.01 -4.04
C ASP A 179 -27.63 -0.24 -5.05
N PHE A 180 -26.81 0.70 -4.60
CA PHE A 180 -25.92 1.46 -5.49
C PHE A 180 -24.80 0.57 -6.07
N ILE A 181 -24.33 -0.43 -5.32
CA ILE A 181 -23.35 -1.40 -5.81
C ILE A 181 -24.01 -2.30 -6.84
N LEU A 182 -25.20 -2.83 -6.53
CA LEU A 182 -25.95 -3.72 -7.42
C LEU A 182 -26.17 -3.11 -8.81
N ARG A 183 -26.50 -1.82 -8.88
CA ARG A 183 -26.74 -1.11 -10.15
C ARG A 183 -25.48 -0.96 -11.02
N GLN A 184 -24.29 -1.06 -10.43
CA GLN A 184 -23.01 -0.94 -11.13
C GLN A 184 -22.41 -2.30 -11.52
N LEU A 185 -23.05 -3.42 -11.13
CA LEU A 185 -22.57 -4.76 -11.45
C LEU A 185 -23.00 -5.22 -12.85
N PRO A 186 -22.23 -6.11 -13.49
CA PRO A 186 -22.68 -6.81 -14.69
C PRO A 186 -24.01 -7.56 -14.48
N PRO A 187 -24.88 -7.68 -15.50
CA PRO A 187 -26.22 -8.27 -15.37
C PRO A 187 -26.24 -9.69 -14.76
N ASN A 188 -25.22 -10.48 -15.07
CA ASN A 188 -25.08 -11.85 -14.57
C ASN A 188 -24.85 -11.91 -13.05
N LEU A 189 -24.14 -10.92 -12.50
CA LEU A 189 -23.88 -10.81 -11.07
C LEU A 189 -25.06 -10.18 -10.32
N GLN A 190 -25.79 -9.25 -10.95
CA GLN A 190 -27.01 -8.68 -10.37
C GLN A 190 -28.02 -9.76 -9.96
N LYS A 191 -28.25 -10.77 -10.82
CA LYS A 191 -29.15 -11.90 -10.55
C LYS A 191 -28.72 -12.76 -9.36
N LYS A 192 -27.41 -12.93 -9.16
CA LYS A 192 -26.83 -13.71 -8.05
C LYS A 192 -27.02 -13.03 -6.70
N PHE A 193 -26.88 -11.70 -6.64
CA PHE A 193 -27.07 -10.96 -5.39
C PHE A 193 -28.54 -10.63 -5.09
N GLN A 194 -29.38 -10.47 -6.12
CA GLN A 194 -30.84 -10.32 -5.94
C GLN A 194 -31.49 -11.57 -5.33
N SER A 195 -30.98 -12.77 -5.63
CA SER A 195 -31.44 -14.02 -5.02
C SER A 195 -30.92 -14.22 -3.58
N ALA A 196 -29.79 -13.59 -3.22
CA ALA A 196 -29.21 -13.66 -1.87
C ALA A 196 -29.81 -12.65 -0.87
N ASN A 197 -30.46 -11.58 -1.34
CA ASN A 197 -31.07 -10.52 -0.52
C ASN A 197 -32.26 -10.98 0.37
N LEU A 198 -32.57 -12.27 0.44
CA LEU A 198 -33.57 -12.82 1.36
C LEU A 198 -33.04 -13.09 2.78
N ILE A 199 -31.75 -12.87 3.07
CA ILE A 199 -31.18 -13.19 4.39
C ILE A 199 -30.45 -11.96 4.97
N LYS A 200 -31.15 -11.20 5.83
CA LYS A 200 -30.58 -10.15 6.68
C LYS A 200 -29.63 -10.76 7.70
N HIS A 201 -28.32 -10.54 7.58
CA HIS A 201 -27.39 -10.79 8.68
C HIS A 201 -26.27 -9.74 8.77
N HIS A 202 -25.85 -9.44 9.99
CA HIS A 202 -24.83 -8.43 10.33
C HIS A 202 -23.44 -8.75 9.73
N PRO A 203 -22.64 -7.72 9.37
CA PRO A 203 -21.28 -7.90 8.89
C PRO A 203 -20.37 -8.48 9.99
N GLN A 204 -19.56 -9.48 9.64
CA GLN A 204 -18.47 -9.97 10.49
C GLN A 204 -17.17 -9.27 10.07
N ILE A 205 -16.52 -8.62 11.03
CA ILE A 205 -15.23 -7.96 10.86
C ILE A 205 -14.15 -8.96 11.29
N THR A 206 -13.29 -9.36 10.37
CA THR A 206 -12.03 -10.05 10.68
C THR A 206 -10.94 -8.99 10.79
N VAL A 207 -10.35 -8.88 11.98
CA VAL A 207 -9.16 -8.05 12.26
C VAL A 207 -7.91 -8.77 11.78
#